data_AF-A0A0E0BYB9-F1
#
_entry.id   AF-A0A0E0BYB9-F1
#
_cell.length_a   1.000
_cell.length_b   1.000
_cell.length_c   1.000
_cell.angle_alpha   90.00
_cell.angle_beta   90.00
_cell.angle_gamma   90.00
#
_symmetry.space_group_name_H-M   'P 1'
#
loop_
_entity.id
_entity.type
_entity.pdbx_description
1 polymer ?
#
loop_
_entity_poly.entity_id
_entity_poly.type
_entity_poly.pdbx_seq_one_letter_code
_entity_poly.pdbx_strand_id
1 'polypeptide(L)'
;MAGASPSARAEVVVPPGWAAATATASSEPAPPVVVVCGPKNAGKSTFSRLLLNSLLPRYGRVGYLDTDVGQPEFSPPGCLSFHVVDEALTDLLNPTLRECQRCCFFGDISSKRDPETYLNCLFHLYDYFVENYRSGASEPLPLIVNTPGWIRISAQSKNLPDGMFWLDCGQTGPNMINIDAPFHDALNRSLLIQKDSYGMRERRLIEYFKQCFSSDISLTTNKELAYALTSLPPYEVSISDVMVPPSEVRGCVSPYMPTNVLHRISERDINT
;
A
#
# COMPACT_ATOMS: atom_id res chain seq x y z
N MET A 1 -5.10 -43.95 6.90
CA MET A 1 -5.18 -42.52 7.26
C MET A 1 -5.68 -41.78 6.05
N ALA A 2 -6.93 -41.30 6.08
CA ALA A 2 -7.52 -40.56 4.97
C ALA A 2 -6.92 -39.14 4.94
N GLY A 3 -6.39 -38.74 3.79
CA GLY A 3 -5.85 -37.39 3.58
C GLY A 3 -6.97 -36.35 3.73
N ALA A 4 -6.66 -35.29 4.46
CA ALA A 4 -7.52 -34.11 4.52
C ALA A 4 -7.72 -33.57 3.10
N SER A 5 -8.98 -33.42 2.68
CA SER A 5 -9.32 -32.72 1.45
C SER A 5 -8.81 -31.27 1.53
N PRO A 6 -8.34 -30.68 0.41
CA PRO A 6 -8.04 -29.26 0.40
C PRO A 6 -9.34 -28.51 0.71
N SER A 7 -9.33 -27.74 1.80
CA SER A 7 -10.41 -26.81 2.15
C SER A 7 -10.77 -25.99 0.92
N ALA A 8 -12.02 -26.12 0.45
CA ALA A 8 -12.53 -25.37 -0.69
C ALA A 8 -12.30 -23.88 -0.41
N ARG A 9 -11.44 -23.24 -1.23
CA ARG A 9 -11.19 -21.79 -1.14
C ARG A 9 -12.54 -21.07 -1.29
N ALA A 10 -12.89 -20.24 -0.32
CA ALA A 10 -14.08 -19.40 -0.42
C ALA A 10 -13.95 -18.52 -1.67
N GLU A 11 -14.85 -18.69 -2.62
CA GLU A 11 -14.91 -17.89 -3.84
C GLU A 11 -15.31 -16.45 -3.50
N VAL A 12 -14.61 -15.46 -4.05
CA VAL A 12 -14.91 -14.06 -3.79
C VAL A 12 -16.18 -13.67 -4.52
N VAL A 13 -17.27 -13.52 -3.78
CA VAL A 13 -18.54 -13.01 -4.33
C VAL A 13 -18.43 -11.50 -4.50
N VAL A 14 -18.53 -11.01 -5.73
CA VAL A 14 -18.49 -9.58 -6.05
C VAL A 14 -19.91 -8.99 -5.96
N PRO A 15 -20.16 -8.00 -5.07
CA PRO A 15 -21.47 -7.35 -4.98
C PRO A 15 -21.83 -6.62 -6.29
N PRO A 16 -23.11 -6.58 -6.69
CA PRO A 16 -23.54 -5.88 -7.91
C PRO A 16 -23.14 -4.40 -7.94
N GLY A 17 -23.22 -3.71 -6.80
CA GLY A 17 -22.79 -2.31 -6.68
C GLY A 17 -21.30 -2.10 -6.93
N TRP A 18 -20.46 -3.08 -6.55
CA TRP A 18 -19.03 -3.03 -6.81
C TRP A 18 -18.76 -3.24 -8.31
N ALA A 19 -19.40 -4.22 -8.94
CA ALA A 19 -19.27 -4.47 -10.37
C ALA A 19 -19.73 -3.27 -11.22
N ALA A 20 -20.82 -2.61 -10.82
CA ALA A 20 -21.30 -1.39 -11.49
C ALA A 20 -20.30 -0.23 -11.35
N ALA A 21 -19.71 -0.04 -10.17
CA ALA A 21 -18.72 1.01 -9.93
C ALA A 21 -17.42 0.77 -10.74
N THR A 22 -16.92 -0.46 -10.79
CA THR A 22 -15.72 -0.79 -11.61
C THR A 22 -16.00 -0.64 -13.11
N ALA A 23 -17.18 -1.03 -13.57
CA ALA A 23 -17.60 -0.85 -14.97
C ALA A 23 -17.70 0.64 -15.33
N THR A 24 -18.26 1.46 -14.45
CA THR A 24 -18.35 2.92 -14.64
C THR A 24 -16.96 3.52 -14.84
N ALA A 25 -16.03 3.27 -13.91
CA ALA A 25 -14.66 3.77 -14.02
C ALA A 25 -13.93 3.26 -15.28
N SER A 26 -14.19 2.01 -15.70
CA SER A 26 -13.55 1.43 -16.89
C SER A 26 -14.13 1.94 -18.20
N SER A 27 -15.34 2.51 -18.15
CA SER A 27 -16.04 3.09 -19.31
C SER A 27 -15.70 4.57 -19.55
N GLU A 28 -14.97 5.22 -18.63
CA GLU A 28 -14.58 6.62 -18.76
C GLU A 28 -13.79 6.86 -20.07
N PRO A 29 -14.07 7.95 -20.82
CA PRO A 29 -13.40 8.23 -22.08
C PRO A 29 -11.89 8.43 -21.92
N ALA A 30 -11.48 9.08 -20.83
CA ALA A 30 -10.09 9.36 -20.48
C ALA A 30 -9.63 8.44 -19.34
N PRO A 31 -8.32 8.15 -19.23
CA PRO A 31 -7.76 7.37 -18.13
C PRO A 31 -8.14 7.96 -16.75
N PRO A 32 -8.91 7.24 -15.92
CA PRO A 32 -9.42 7.81 -14.68
C PRO A 32 -8.35 7.83 -13.59
N VAL A 33 -8.50 8.78 -12.64
CA VAL A 33 -7.85 8.71 -11.33
C VAL A 33 -8.92 8.44 -10.29
N VAL A 34 -8.85 7.26 -9.66
CA VAL A 34 -9.87 6.77 -8.72
C VAL A 34 -9.28 6.69 -7.32
N VAL A 35 -9.84 7.45 -6.39
CA VAL A 35 -9.48 7.38 -4.97
C VAL A 35 -10.44 6.45 -4.24
N VAL A 36 -9.91 5.36 -3.68
CA VAL A 36 -10.69 4.39 -2.92
C VAL A 36 -10.57 4.70 -1.43
N CYS A 37 -11.67 5.09 -0.80
CA CYS A 37 -11.68 5.56 0.57
C CYS A 37 -12.88 5.04 1.38
N GLY A 38 -12.75 5.05 2.71
CA GLY A 38 -13.73 4.46 3.62
C GLY A 38 -13.13 3.86 4.90
N PRO A 39 -13.95 3.41 5.85
CA PRO A 39 -13.49 2.95 7.16
C PRO A 39 -12.63 1.68 7.06
N LYS A 40 -11.96 1.32 8.17
CA LYS A 40 -11.27 0.02 8.27
C LYS A 40 -12.25 -1.11 7.98
N ASN A 41 -11.77 -2.17 7.33
CA ASN A 41 -12.55 -3.36 6.98
C ASN A 41 -13.76 -3.14 6.04
N ALA A 42 -13.87 -1.97 5.37
CA ALA A 42 -14.89 -1.72 4.36
C ALA A 42 -14.67 -2.48 3.03
N GLY A 43 -13.54 -3.18 2.88
CA GLY A 43 -13.21 -3.90 1.65
C GLY A 43 -12.43 -3.09 0.60
N LYS A 44 -11.89 -1.91 0.96
CA LYS A 44 -11.14 -1.02 0.07
C LYS A 44 -10.10 -1.72 -0.78
N SER A 45 -9.15 -2.44 -0.17
CA SER A 45 -8.11 -3.15 -0.92
C SER A 45 -8.69 -4.17 -1.89
N THR A 46 -9.72 -4.92 -1.49
CA THR A 46 -10.40 -5.87 -2.39
C THR A 46 -11.07 -5.16 -3.57
N PHE A 47 -11.76 -4.04 -3.31
CA PHE A 47 -12.34 -3.22 -4.37
C PHE A 47 -11.25 -2.66 -5.30
N SER A 48 -10.14 -2.16 -4.76
CA SER A 48 -9.00 -1.67 -5.55
C SER A 48 -8.42 -2.77 -6.46
N ARG A 49 -8.37 -4.04 -6.00
CA ARG A 49 -7.94 -5.18 -6.85
C ARG A 49 -8.94 -5.47 -7.97
N LEU A 50 -10.24 -5.43 -7.67
CA LEU A 50 -11.29 -5.62 -8.68
C LEU A 50 -11.27 -4.51 -9.73
N LEU A 51 -11.12 -3.26 -9.28
CA LEU A 51 -10.98 -2.10 -10.15
C LEU A 51 -9.74 -2.21 -11.04
N LEU A 52 -8.59 -2.61 -10.47
CA LEU A 52 -7.38 -2.87 -11.23
C LEU A 52 -7.61 -3.88 -12.35
N ASN A 53 -8.19 -5.04 -12.02
CA ASN A 53 -8.51 -6.08 -13.00
C ASN A 53 -9.54 -5.64 -14.06
N SER A 54 -10.40 -4.66 -13.74
CA SER A 54 -11.36 -4.10 -14.67
C SER A 54 -10.74 -3.08 -15.64
N LEU A 55 -9.71 -2.34 -15.19
CA LEU A 55 -9.02 -1.32 -16.00
C LEU A 55 -7.96 -1.94 -16.94
N LEU A 56 -7.27 -3.00 -16.49
CA LEU A 56 -6.18 -3.64 -17.24
C LEU A 56 -6.53 -4.04 -18.68
N PRO A 57 -7.70 -4.65 -18.99
CA PRO A 57 -8.03 -5.03 -20.36
C PRO A 57 -8.09 -3.87 -21.36
N ARG A 58 -8.41 -2.66 -20.88
CA ARG A 58 -8.52 -1.45 -21.72
C ARG A 58 -7.20 -0.72 -21.85
N TYR A 59 -6.48 -0.57 -20.74
CA TYR A 59 -5.30 0.30 -20.68
C TYR A 59 -3.98 -0.45 -20.77
N GLY A 60 -3.98 -1.78 -20.61
CA GLY A 60 -2.80 -2.64 -20.58
C GLY A 60 -1.94 -2.48 -19.32
N ARG A 61 -1.87 -1.26 -18.77
CA ARG A 61 -1.16 -0.92 -17.54
C ARG A 61 -1.98 0.05 -16.69
N VAL A 62 -1.82 -0.04 -15.37
CA VAL A 62 -2.52 0.80 -14.40
C VAL A 62 -1.56 1.21 -13.30
N GLY A 63 -1.56 2.48 -12.96
CA GLY A 63 -0.86 3.01 -11.79
C GLY A 63 -1.61 2.62 -10.52
N TYR A 64 -0.87 2.20 -9.50
CA TYR A 64 -1.41 1.89 -8.18
C TYR A 64 -0.59 2.61 -7.12
N LEU A 65 -1.18 3.64 -6.52
CA LEU A 65 -0.60 4.40 -5.42
C LEU A 65 -1.20 3.89 -4.11
N ASP A 66 -0.39 3.20 -3.32
CA ASP A 66 -0.78 2.76 -1.99
C ASP A 66 -0.29 3.70 -0.91
N THR A 67 -1.24 4.17 -0.12
CA THR A 67 -1.02 5.13 0.95
C THR A 67 -1.37 4.54 2.33
N ASP A 68 -1.74 3.25 2.41
CA ASP A 68 -1.97 2.55 3.68
C ASP A 68 -0.67 1.95 4.22
N VAL A 69 0.02 2.70 5.08
CA VAL A 69 1.26 2.24 5.74
C VAL A 69 1.06 1.05 6.69
N GLY A 70 -0.17 0.79 7.14
CA GLY A 70 -0.46 -0.28 8.08
C GLY A 70 -0.66 -1.63 7.38
N GLN A 71 -1.36 -1.62 6.26
CA GLN A 71 -1.65 -2.81 5.44
C GLN A 71 -1.49 -2.51 3.94
N PRO A 72 -0.28 -2.11 3.50
CA PRO A 72 -0.06 -1.79 2.09
C PRO A 72 -0.25 -3.03 1.25
N GLU A 73 -0.65 -2.91 -0.01
CA GLU A 73 -1.06 -3.95 -0.95
C GLU A 73 0.14 -4.73 -1.48
N PHE A 74 1.17 -4.02 -1.94
CA PHE A 74 2.30 -4.60 -2.70
C PHE A 74 3.66 -4.44 -2.04
N SER A 75 3.75 -3.70 -0.93
CA SER A 75 5.00 -3.42 -0.21
C SER A 75 4.99 -3.99 1.22
N PRO A 76 6.15 -3.97 1.90
CA PRO A 76 6.21 -4.22 3.33
C PRO A 76 5.43 -3.16 4.13
N PRO A 77 4.96 -3.48 5.35
CA PRO A 77 4.36 -2.50 6.26
C PRO A 77 5.31 -1.33 6.56
N GLY A 78 4.76 -0.14 6.75
CA GLY A 78 5.51 1.09 6.99
C GLY A 78 5.92 1.84 5.72
N CYS A 79 5.47 1.40 4.55
CA CYS A 79 5.78 2.02 3.27
C CYS A 79 4.54 2.65 2.62
N LEU A 80 4.74 3.79 1.95
CA LEU A 80 3.88 4.25 0.87
C LEU A 80 4.56 3.90 -0.45
N SER A 81 3.82 3.48 -1.46
CA SER A 81 4.43 3.00 -2.71
C SER A 81 3.59 3.28 -3.94
N PHE A 82 4.30 3.55 -5.04
CA PHE A 82 3.73 3.66 -6.38
C PHE A 82 4.20 2.50 -7.25
N HIS A 83 3.24 1.81 -7.85
CA HIS A 83 3.46 0.65 -8.72
C HIS A 83 2.82 0.91 -10.09
N VAL A 84 3.45 0.38 -11.13
CA VAL A 84 2.80 0.20 -12.44
C VAL A 84 2.51 -1.28 -12.55
N VAL A 85 1.24 -1.62 -12.72
CA VAL A 85 0.75 -2.99 -12.80
C VAL A 85 0.22 -3.24 -14.20
N ASP A 86 0.68 -4.31 -14.83
CA ASP A 86 0.38 -4.74 -16.19
C ASP A 86 -0.24 -6.15 -16.26
N GLU A 87 -0.39 -6.81 -15.11
CA GLU A 87 -0.94 -8.15 -14.97
C GLU A 87 -2.07 -8.20 -13.95
N ALA A 88 -3.12 -8.96 -14.27
CA ALA A 88 -4.27 -9.13 -13.41
C ALA A 88 -3.89 -9.84 -12.10
N LEU A 89 -4.48 -9.38 -10.99
CA LEU A 89 -4.36 -10.04 -9.70
C LEU A 89 -5.29 -11.24 -9.65
N THR A 90 -4.73 -12.44 -9.69
CA THR A 90 -5.48 -13.70 -9.64
C THR A 90 -5.88 -14.09 -8.21
N ASP A 91 -5.06 -13.75 -7.21
CA ASP A 91 -5.39 -13.94 -5.79
C ASP A 91 -5.90 -12.62 -5.18
N LEU A 92 -7.23 -12.47 -5.14
CA LEU A 92 -7.87 -11.32 -4.50
C LEU A 92 -7.83 -11.38 -2.97
N LEU A 93 -7.47 -12.54 -2.41
CA LEU A 93 -7.50 -12.84 -0.99
C LEU A 93 -6.12 -12.81 -0.35
N ASN A 94 -5.03 -12.96 -1.09
CA ASN A 94 -3.69 -12.81 -0.55
C ASN A 94 -2.94 -11.75 -1.36
N PRO A 95 -2.40 -10.74 -0.68
CA PRO A 95 -1.61 -9.76 -1.36
C PRO A 95 -0.26 -10.34 -1.77
N THR A 96 0.27 -9.81 -2.86
CA THR A 96 1.53 -10.22 -3.45
C THR A 96 2.52 -9.07 -3.33
N LEU A 97 3.75 -9.33 -2.90
CA LEU A 97 4.78 -8.30 -2.99
C LEU A 97 5.14 -8.06 -4.45
N ARG A 98 5.32 -6.80 -4.83
CA ARG A 98 5.72 -6.40 -6.18
C ARG A 98 6.79 -5.33 -6.10
N GLU A 99 7.65 -5.30 -7.12
CA GLU A 99 8.58 -4.19 -7.28
C GLU A 99 7.81 -2.88 -7.47
N CYS A 100 8.26 -1.84 -6.80
CA CYS A 100 7.69 -0.50 -6.89
C CYS A 100 8.52 0.34 -7.87
N GLN A 101 7.84 1.26 -8.58
CA GLN A 101 8.55 2.30 -9.33
C GLN A 101 9.17 3.32 -8.37
N ARG A 102 8.43 3.66 -7.30
CA ARG A 102 8.89 4.49 -6.18
C ARG A 102 8.27 4.03 -4.87
N CYS A 103 9.02 4.16 -3.79
CA CYS A 103 8.59 3.81 -2.45
C CYS A 103 9.20 4.77 -1.43
N CYS A 104 8.40 5.18 -0.47
CA CYS A 104 8.80 5.98 0.68
C CYS A 104 8.66 5.12 1.94
N PHE A 105 9.77 4.88 2.64
CA PHE A 105 9.72 4.25 3.95
C PHE A 105 9.34 5.28 5.01
N PHE A 106 8.08 5.23 5.46
CA PHE A 106 7.55 6.11 6.50
C PHE A 106 7.98 5.65 7.91
N GLY A 107 8.23 4.36 8.11
CA GLY A 107 8.79 3.83 9.36
C GLY A 107 7.77 3.60 10.50
N ASP A 108 6.47 3.82 10.25
CA ASP A 108 5.40 3.50 11.19
C ASP A 108 4.21 2.86 10.46
N ILE A 109 3.48 1.99 11.14
CA ILE A 109 2.26 1.33 10.65
C ILE A 109 0.99 2.19 10.84
N SER A 110 1.17 3.43 11.29
CA SER A 110 0.12 4.41 11.48
C SER A 110 0.67 5.80 11.20
N SER A 111 0.14 6.46 10.17
CA SER A 111 0.48 7.86 9.87
C SER A 111 0.09 8.87 10.95
N LYS A 112 -0.62 8.47 12.02
CA LYS A 112 -1.13 9.40 13.05
C LYS A 112 -0.01 10.08 13.83
N ARG A 113 1.15 9.42 13.92
CA ARG A 113 2.29 9.91 14.68
C ARG A 113 2.92 11.12 14.01
N ASP A 114 2.95 11.13 12.67
CA ASP A 114 3.54 12.19 11.87
C ASP A 114 2.76 12.36 10.55
N PRO A 115 1.63 13.08 10.57
CA PRO A 115 0.82 13.32 9.37
C PRO A 115 1.55 14.16 8.31
N GLU A 116 2.47 15.02 8.71
CA GLU A 116 3.18 15.92 7.79
C GLU A 116 4.17 15.13 6.92
N THR A 117 5.02 14.31 7.55
CA THR A 117 5.92 13.42 6.80
C THR A 117 5.14 12.44 5.93
N TYR A 118 4.00 11.93 6.43
CA TYR A 118 3.11 11.08 5.62
C TYR A 118 2.61 11.79 4.36
N LEU A 119 2.15 13.04 4.48
CA LEU A 119 1.69 13.84 3.35
C LEU A 119 2.83 14.20 2.40
N ASN A 120 4.02 14.53 2.91
CA ASN A 120 5.21 14.78 2.09
C ASN A 120 5.59 13.54 1.27
N CYS A 121 5.55 12.34 1.87
CA CYS A 121 5.75 11.09 1.13
C CYS A 121 4.67 10.88 0.06
N LEU A 122 3.41 11.17 0.37
CA LEU A 122 2.30 11.05 -0.58
C LEU A 122 2.47 12.00 -1.77
N PHE A 123 2.73 13.28 -1.51
CA PHE A 123 2.95 14.28 -2.56
C PHE A 123 4.15 13.92 -3.42
N HIS A 124 5.27 13.50 -2.82
CA HIS A 124 6.43 13.03 -3.58
C HIS A 124 6.10 11.90 -4.56
N LEU A 125 5.31 10.90 -4.14
CA LEU A 125 4.89 9.80 -5.02
C LEU A 125 3.89 10.25 -6.09
N TYR A 126 3.01 11.19 -5.76
CA TYR A 126 2.02 11.73 -6.70
C TYR A 126 2.67 12.62 -7.76
N ASP A 127 3.59 13.50 -7.37
CA ASP A 127 4.35 14.36 -8.27
C ASP A 127 5.15 13.50 -9.26
N TYR A 128 5.81 12.45 -8.76
CA TYR A 128 6.46 11.46 -9.62
C TYR A 128 5.49 10.83 -10.63
N PHE A 129 4.27 10.49 -10.23
CA PHE A 129 3.25 9.99 -11.16
C PHE A 129 2.88 11.04 -12.22
N VAL A 130 2.64 12.29 -11.82
CA VAL A 130 2.24 13.38 -12.72
C VAL A 130 3.32 13.66 -13.76
N GLU A 131 4.57 13.76 -13.32
CA GLU A 131 5.73 14.05 -14.17
C GLU A 131 5.97 12.94 -15.21
N ASN A 132 5.87 11.67 -14.79
CA ASN A 132 6.29 10.54 -15.63
C ASN A 132 5.15 9.90 -16.43
N TYR A 133 3.89 10.02 -15.99
CA TYR A 133 2.77 9.25 -16.55
C TYR A 133 1.53 10.07 -16.91
N ARG A 134 1.48 11.36 -16.56
CA ARG A 134 0.33 12.23 -16.87
C ARG A 134 0.67 13.38 -17.81
N SER A 135 1.85 13.97 -17.67
CA SER A 135 2.23 15.21 -18.36
C SER A 135 3.11 15.00 -19.61
N GLY A 136 3.39 13.74 -19.98
CA GLY A 136 4.26 13.38 -21.10
C GLY A 136 3.53 13.13 -22.44
N ALA A 137 4.30 12.86 -23.49
CA ALA A 137 3.79 12.53 -24.84
C ALA A 137 3.21 11.10 -24.96
N SER A 138 3.34 10.28 -23.91
CA SER A 138 2.78 8.93 -23.84
C SER A 138 1.29 8.98 -23.51
N GLU A 139 0.56 7.91 -23.83
CA GLU A 139 -0.82 7.74 -23.36
C GLU A 139 -0.89 7.85 -21.83
N PRO A 140 -1.85 8.63 -21.29
CA PRO A 140 -1.96 8.84 -19.85
C PRO A 140 -2.29 7.53 -19.14
N LEU A 141 -1.64 7.30 -18.00
CA LEU A 141 -1.84 6.07 -17.21
C LEU A 141 -3.03 6.27 -16.24
N PRO A 142 -4.02 5.35 -16.21
CA PRO A 142 -5.06 5.40 -15.18
C PRO A 142 -4.43 5.14 -13.80
N LEU A 143 -4.96 5.75 -12.74
CA LEU A 143 -4.41 5.65 -11.38
C LEU A 143 -5.47 5.20 -10.39
N ILE A 144 -5.13 4.19 -9.58
CA ILE A 144 -5.88 3.82 -8.39
C ILE A 144 -5.12 4.31 -7.16
N VAL A 145 -5.77 5.08 -6.29
CA VAL A 145 -5.20 5.52 -5.02
C VAL A 145 -5.91 4.78 -3.87
N ASN A 146 -5.21 3.85 -3.24
CA ASN A 146 -5.70 3.14 -2.05
C ASN A 146 -5.37 3.95 -0.78
N THR A 147 -6.39 4.22 0.04
CA THR A 147 -6.25 5.06 1.25
C THR A 147 -6.34 4.26 2.55
N PRO A 148 -5.70 4.73 3.65
CA PRO A 148 -5.84 4.11 4.96
C PRO A 148 -7.27 4.26 5.50
N GLY A 149 -7.67 3.31 6.35
CA GLY A 149 -9.02 3.29 6.94
C GLY A 149 -9.24 4.30 8.07
N TRP A 150 -8.97 5.59 7.85
CA TRP A 150 -9.07 6.62 8.87
C TRP A 150 -10.37 7.42 8.84
N ILE A 151 -11.11 7.33 7.75
CA ILE A 151 -12.33 8.09 7.59
C ILE A 151 -13.38 7.54 8.57
N ARG A 152 -13.65 8.29 9.65
CA ARG A 152 -14.90 8.18 10.40
C ARG A 152 -15.99 8.77 9.52
N ILE A 153 -16.63 8.00 8.65
CA ILE A 153 -17.85 8.50 8.00
C ILE A 153 -18.95 8.38 9.07
N SER A 154 -19.05 9.34 9.99
CA SER A 154 -20.30 9.52 10.72
C SER A 154 -21.31 10.07 9.72
N ALA A 155 -22.52 9.51 9.70
CA ALA A 155 -23.61 9.95 8.80
C ALA A 155 -23.95 11.45 8.91
N GLN A 156 -23.42 12.15 9.92
CA GLN A 156 -23.62 13.57 10.19
C GLN A 156 -22.47 14.47 9.70
N SER A 157 -21.31 13.91 9.31
CA SER A 157 -20.17 14.66 8.80
C SER A 157 -19.41 13.82 7.77
N LYS A 158 -19.62 14.14 6.50
CA LYS A 158 -18.78 13.63 5.42
C LYS A 158 -17.37 14.19 5.66
N ASN A 159 -16.44 13.34 6.07
CA ASN A 159 -15.03 13.69 6.22
C ASN A 159 -14.28 13.74 4.88
N LEU A 160 -15.02 13.66 3.77
CA LEU A 160 -14.52 14.04 2.46
C LEU A 160 -14.77 15.54 2.32
N PRO A 161 -13.77 16.34 1.97
CA PRO A 161 -13.99 17.75 1.65
C PRO A 161 -15.10 17.85 0.60
N ASP A 162 -16.20 18.55 0.90
CA ASP A 162 -17.25 18.80 -0.09
C ASP A 162 -16.81 19.95 -1.01
N GLY A 163 -17.24 19.92 -2.27
CA GLY A 163 -17.11 21.07 -3.19
C GLY A 163 -15.68 21.43 -3.61
N MET A 164 -15.38 22.73 -3.52
CA MET A 164 -14.28 23.46 -4.19
C MET A 164 -12.87 22.94 -3.89
N PHE A 165 -12.70 22.10 -2.86
CA PHE A 165 -11.44 21.40 -2.53
C PHE A 165 -10.91 20.55 -3.69
N TRP A 166 -11.81 20.00 -4.50
CA TRP A 166 -11.46 19.15 -5.65
C TRP A 166 -11.47 19.90 -6.99
N LEU A 167 -11.69 21.22 -6.97
CA LEU A 167 -11.87 22.02 -8.17
C LEU A 167 -10.61 22.82 -8.48
N ASP A 168 -10.02 22.58 -9.65
CA ASP A 168 -9.34 23.63 -10.39
C ASP A 168 -10.38 24.40 -11.23
N CYS A 169 -10.14 25.71 -11.40
CA CYS A 169 -11.06 26.67 -12.01
C CYS A 169 -11.80 26.10 -13.24
N GLY A 170 -13.09 25.76 -13.07
CA GLY A 170 -14.00 25.40 -14.16
C GLY A 170 -14.48 23.95 -14.22
N GLN A 171 -14.05 23.05 -13.35
CA GLN A 171 -14.58 21.68 -13.31
C GLN A 171 -15.89 21.56 -12.50
N THR A 172 -16.77 20.63 -12.89
CA THR A 172 -17.75 20.04 -11.98
C THR A 172 -17.00 19.11 -11.03
N GLY A 173 -17.29 19.13 -9.73
CA GLY A 173 -16.55 18.36 -8.71
C GLY A 173 -16.40 16.85 -9.02
N PRO A 174 -15.59 16.13 -8.24
CA PRO A 174 -15.27 14.74 -8.52
C PRO A 174 -16.54 13.89 -8.57
N ASN A 175 -16.58 12.95 -9.51
CA ASN A 175 -17.67 11.99 -9.59
C ASN A 175 -17.62 11.05 -8.38
N MET A 176 -18.55 11.23 -7.44
CA MET A 176 -18.63 10.42 -6.22
C MET A 176 -19.55 9.22 -6.43
N ILE A 177 -18.98 8.01 -6.34
CA ILE A 177 -19.73 6.74 -6.35
C ILE A 177 -19.73 6.16 -4.95
N ASN A 178 -20.90 6.08 -4.33
CA ASN A 178 -21.07 5.38 -3.05
C ASN A 178 -21.29 3.90 -3.33
N ILE A 179 -20.41 3.07 -2.77
CA ILE A 179 -20.56 1.61 -2.79
C ILE A 179 -20.80 1.12 -1.36
N ASP A 180 -21.76 0.22 -1.20
CA ASP A 180 -22.00 -0.41 0.08
C ASP A 180 -20.83 -1.32 0.45
N ALA A 181 -20.46 -1.32 1.73
CA ALA A 181 -19.51 -2.31 2.25
C ALA A 181 -20.09 -3.71 2.04
N PRO A 182 -19.27 -4.74 1.82
CA PRO A 182 -19.73 -6.09 1.55
C PRO A 182 -20.22 -6.72 2.86
N PHE A 183 -21.43 -6.37 3.26
CA PHE A 183 -22.16 -6.97 4.38
C PHE A 183 -23.65 -7.02 4.05
N HIS A 184 -24.15 -8.25 3.94
CA HIS A 184 -25.29 -8.82 4.68
C HIS A 184 -25.82 -10.03 3.91
N ASP A 185 -25.32 -11.24 4.21
CA ASP A 185 -26.16 -12.42 4.03
C ASP A 185 -27.13 -12.51 5.23
N ALA A 186 -28.23 -13.24 5.08
CA ALA A 186 -29.25 -13.41 6.14
C ALA A 186 -28.73 -14.12 7.42
N LEU A 187 -27.46 -14.55 7.42
CA LEU A 187 -26.80 -15.31 8.49
C LEU A 187 -25.57 -14.58 9.07
N ASN A 188 -25.34 -13.32 8.71
CA ASN A 188 -24.23 -12.48 9.20
C ASN A 188 -22.83 -13.09 8.96
N ARG A 189 -22.64 -13.90 7.91
CA ARG A 189 -21.31 -14.44 7.57
C ARG A 189 -20.50 -13.43 6.76
N SER A 190 -19.24 -13.20 7.16
CA SER A 190 -18.33 -12.29 6.46
C SER A 190 -17.84 -12.92 5.14
N LEU A 191 -18.22 -12.35 3.98
CA LEU A 191 -17.72 -12.76 2.66
C LEU A 191 -16.28 -12.31 2.40
N LEU A 192 -15.84 -11.23 3.07
CA LEU A 192 -14.44 -10.90 3.20
C LEU A 192 -13.90 -11.61 4.44
N ILE A 193 -12.90 -12.46 4.26
CA ILE A 193 -12.15 -13.05 5.38
C ILE A 193 -11.69 -11.87 6.26
N GLN A 194 -12.15 -11.82 7.52
CA GLN A 194 -11.56 -10.92 8.51
C GLN A 194 -10.10 -11.32 8.67
N LYS A 195 -9.24 -10.62 7.97
CA LYS A 195 -7.80 -10.84 8.06
C LYS A 195 -7.31 -10.24 9.35
N ASP A 196 -6.68 -11.06 10.18
CA ASP A 196 -5.92 -10.56 11.31
C ASP A 196 -4.84 -9.59 10.79
N SER A 197 -4.97 -8.33 11.20
CA SER A 197 -4.06 -7.27 10.77
C SER A 197 -2.62 -7.53 11.16
N TYR A 198 -2.40 -8.21 12.29
CA TYR A 198 -1.07 -8.57 12.74
C TYR A 198 -0.50 -9.69 11.87
N GLY A 199 -1.22 -10.82 11.74
CA GLY A 199 -0.78 -11.94 10.91
C GLY A 199 -0.51 -11.58 9.45
N MET A 200 -1.29 -10.66 8.86
CA MET A 200 -1.02 -10.16 7.51
C MET A 200 0.29 -9.38 7.40
N ARG A 201 0.62 -8.56 8.40
CA ARG A 201 1.88 -7.81 8.44
C ARG A 201 3.07 -8.73 8.61
N GLU A 202 2.96 -9.69 9.54
CA GLU A 202 4.00 -10.69 9.76
C GLU A 202 4.25 -11.51 8.48
N ARG A 203 3.17 -12.00 7.85
CA ARG A 203 3.28 -12.73 6.58
C ARG A 203 3.94 -11.91 5.49
N ARG A 204 3.63 -10.61 5.38
CA ARG A 204 4.29 -9.73 4.40
C ARG A 204 5.78 -9.57 4.66
N LEU A 205 6.18 -9.38 5.92
CA LEU A 205 7.59 -9.30 6.27
C LEU A 205 8.33 -10.60 5.95
N ILE A 206 7.72 -11.73 6.25
CA ILE A 206 8.26 -13.06 5.89
C ILE A 206 8.43 -13.19 4.39
N GLU A 207 7.40 -12.88 3.59
CA GLU A 207 7.47 -12.95 2.13
C GLU A 207 8.49 -11.96 1.55
N TYR A 208 8.70 -10.81 2.18
CA TYR A 208 9.73 -9.85 1.77
C TYR A 208 11.14 -10.43 1.96
N PHE A 209 11.44 -10.96 3.15
CA PHE A 209 12.75 -11.56 3.41
C PHE A 209 13.00 -12.85 2.62
N LYS A 210 11.95 -13.58 2.22
CA LYS A 210 12.11 -14.73 1.32
C LYS A 210 12.70 -14.35 -0.04
N GLN A 211 12.51 -13.10 -0.50
CA GLN A 211 13.10 -12.62 -1.77
C GLN A 211 14.63 -12.55 -1.73
N CYS A 212 15.26 -12.63 -0.55
CA CYS A 212 16.71 -12.72 -0.43
C CYS A 212 17.29 -14.07 -0.90
N PHE A 213 16.43 -15.06 -1.21
CA PHE A 213 16.82 -16.41 -1.57
C PHE A 213 16.29 -16.80 -2.95
N SER A 214 16.94 -17.77 -3.61
CA SER A 214 16.43 -18.33 -4.86
C SER A 214 15.05 -18.97 -4.64
N SER A 215 14.18 -18.89 -5.64
CA SER A 215 12.84 -19.49 -5.63
C SER A 215 12.85 -21.00 -5.44
N ASP A 216 13.98 -21.66 -5.71
CA ASP A 216 14.13 -23.12 -5.56
C ASP A 216 14.24 -23.56 -4.09
N ILE A 217 14.47 -22.61 -3.18
CA ILE A 217 14.59 -22.88 -1.74
C ILE A 217 13.19 -22.81 -1.10
N SER A 218 12.65 -23.97 -0.75
CA SER A 218 11.36 -24.08 -0.08
C SER A 218 11.48 -23.72 1.42
N LEU A 219 11.31 -22.44 1.75
CA LEU A 219 11.23 -21.95 3.13
C LEU A 219 9.77 -21.95 3.60
N THR A 220 9.38 -22.95 4.39
CA THR A 220 7.99 -23.17 4.80
C THR A 220 7.71 -22.67 6.22
N THR A 221 8.73 -22.55 7.06
CA THR A 221 8.59 -22.11 8.46
C THR A 221 9.42 -20.85 8.76
N ASN A 222 8.99 -20.07 9.76
CA ASN A 222 9.76 -18.90 10.24
C ASN A 222 11.16 -19.29 10.74
N LYS A 223 11.29 -20.51 11.28
CA LYS A 223 12.58 -21.03 11.78
C LYS A 223 13.55 -21.31 10.65
N GLU A 224 13.09 -21.91 9.55
CA GLU A 224 13.89 -22.13 8.34
C GLU A 224 14.36 -20.80 7.75
N LEU A 225 13.45 -19.83 7.62
CA LEU A 225 13.80 -18.49 7.12
C LEU A 225 14.85 -17.81 8.01
N ALA A 226 14.68 -17.86 9.34
CA ALA A 226 15.64 -17.28 10.27
C ALA A 226 17.04 -17.91 10.11
N TYR A 227 17.14 -19.24 10.03
CA TYR A 227 18.43 -19.90 9.80
C TYR A 227 19.06 -19.54 8.47
N ALA A 228 18.26 -19.50 7.40
CA ALA A 228 18.72 -19.09 6.08
C ALA A 228 19.28 -17.67 6.11
N LEU A 229 18.58 -16.73 6.75
CA LEU A 229 19.03 -15.34 6.90
C LEU A 229 20.34 -15.24 7.70
N THR A 230 20.47 -16.00 8.78
CA THR A 230 21.73 -16.03 9.57
C THR A 230 22.91 -16.66 8.83
N SER A 231 22.64 -17.39 7.75
CA SER A 231 23.68 -18.01 6.92
C SER A 231 24.16 -17.07 5.81
N LEU A 232 23.49 -15.93 5.58
CA LEU A 232 23.95 -14.91 4.64
C LEU A 232 25.14 -14.16 5.25
N PRO A 233 26.24 -13.94 4.50
CA PRO A 233 27.31 -13.08 4.97
C PRO A 233 26.75 -11.64 5.14
N PRO A 234 27.01 -10.97 6.27
CA PRO A 234 26.56 -9.59 6.45
C PRO A 234 27.21 -8.69 5.40
N TYR A 235 26.43 -7.76 4.85
CA TYR A 235 26.98 -6.72 4.00
C TYR A 235 27.64 -5.66 4.88
N GLU A 236 28.97 -5.57 4.82
CA GLU A 236 29.74 -4.59 5.59
C GLU A 236 29.67 -3.22 4.90
N VAL A 237 29.17 -2.23 5.64
CA VAL A 237 29.13 -0.82 5.21
C VAL A 237 29.98 -0.02 6.18
N SER A 238 30.93 0.76 5.68
CA SER A 238 31.68 1.67 6.53
C SER A 238 30.73 2.76 7.06
N ILE A 239 30.79 3.03 8.36
CA ILE A 239 30.00 4.11 8.96
C ILE A 239 30.30 5.47 8.30
N SER A 240 31.54 5.67 7.81
CA SER A 240 31.92 6.88 7.06
C SER A 240 31.11 7.09 5.78
N ASP A 241 30.59 6.00 5.21
CA ASP A 241 29.90 6.01 3.91
C ASP A 241 28.38 6.11 4.10
N VAL A 242 27.90 5.97 5.34
CA VAL A 242 26.50 6.17 5.71
C VAL A 242 26.26 7.66 5.85
N MET A 243 25.88 8.30 4.74
CA MET A 243 25.36 9.66 4.77
C MET A 243 23.93 9.59 5.33
N VAL A 244 23.75 9.96 6.59
CA VAL A 244 22.43 10.33 7.10
C VAL A 244 22.22 11.78 6.64
N PRO A 245 21.41 12.04 5.59
CA PRO A 245 21.13 13.41 5.23
C PRO A 245 20.57 14.10 6.48
N PRO A 246 21.10 15.29 6.86
CA PRO A 246 20.52 16.05 7.95
C PRO A 246 19.10 16.36 7.53
N SER A 247 18.17 15.62 8.13
CA SER A 247 16.77 15.78 7.85
C SER A 247 16.40 17.21 8.22
N GLU A 248 15.71 17.93 7.34
CA GLU A 248 14.81 19.04 7.69
C GLU A 248 13.65 18.58 8.61
N VAL A 249 13.84 17.49 9.36
CA VAL A 249 12.90 16.91 10.31
C VAL A 249 13.40 17.26 11.71
N ARG A 250 12.81 18.30 12.29
CA ARG A 250 12.73 18.43 13.74
C ARG A 250 11.94 17.23 14.25
N GLY A 251 12.68 16.20 14.68
CA GLY A 251 12.17 15.12 15.52
C GLY A 251 11.92 13.82 14.78
N CYS A 252 12.91 12.93 14.78
CA CYS A 252 12.76 11.52 15.17
C CYS A 252 14.10 10.80 14.99
N VAL A 253 14.84 10.65 16.10
CA VAL A 253 15.88 9.62 16.22
C VAL A 253 15.17 8.31 16.54
N SER A 254 15.42 7.26 15.76
CA SER A 254 14.95 5.90 16.05
C SER A 254 15.52 5.42 17.40
N PRO A 255 14.71 4.94 18.35
CA PRO A 255 15.18 4.53 19.68
C PRO A 255 15.87 3.15 19.71
N TYR A 256 16.16 2.54 18.57
CA TYR A 256 16.88 1.27 18.49
C TYR A 256 18.27 1.45 17.88
N MET A 257 19.09 2.28 18.51
CA MET A 257 20.54 2.11 18.45
C MET A 257 21.02 1.45 19.75
N PRO A 258 21.79 0.35 19.70
CA PRO A 258 22.41 -0.21 20.89
C PRO A 258 23.31 0.86 21.52
N THR A 259 23.20 1.01 22.84
CA THR A 259 23.78 2.05 23.71
C THR A 259 25.31 2.17 23.68
N ASN A 260 26.00 1.40 22.84
CA ASN A 260 27.45 1.30 22.79
C ASN A 260 28.12 2.33 21.84
N VAL A 261 27.34 3.18 21.16
CA VAL A 261 27.88 4.15 20.17
C VAL A 261 28.01 5.58 20.72
N LEU A 262 27.47 5.88 21.90
CA LEU A 262 27.51 7.24 22.47
C LEU A 262 28.87 7.65 23.10
N HIS A 263 29.86 6.77 23.14
CA HIS A 263 31.16 7.08 23.78
C HIS A 263 32.28 7.54 22.82
N ARG A 264 31.99 7.84 21.55
CA ARG A 264 33.04 8.24 20.58
C ARG A 264 32.76 9.50 19.75
N ILE A 265 31.94 10.42 20.25
CA ILE A 265 31.91 11.78 19.70
C ILE A 265 32.66 12.67 20.69
N SER A 266 33.92 12.97 20.36
CA SER A 266 34.72 13.95 21.08
C SER A 266 34.16 15.34 20.82
N GLU A 267 34.04 16.17 21.86
CA GLU A 267 33.53 17.56 21.84
C GLU A 267 34.29 18.55 20.90
N ARG A 268 35.19 18.07 20.04
CA ARG A 268 36.05 18.92 19.19
C ARG A 268 35.40 19.37 17.87
N ASP A 269 34.29 18.77 17.44
CA ASP A 269 33.71 19.06 16.12
C ASP A 269 32.56 20.08 16.14
N ILE A 270 32.37 20.83 17.24
CA ILE A 270 31.28 21.82 17.37
C ILE A 270 31.69 23.25 16.98
N ASN A 271 32.98 23.56 16.78
CA ASN A 271 33.40 24.91 16.40
C ASN A 271 34.48 24.93 15.31
N THR A 272 34.07 24.88 14.04
CA THR A 272 34.75 25.53 12.90
C THR A 272 33.78 25.74 11.75
#